data_AF-A0A7T7WWZ8-F1
#
_entry.id   AF-A0A7T7WWZ8-F1
#
_cell.length_a   1.000
_cell.length_b   1.000
_cell.length_c   1.000
_cell.angle_alpha   90.00
_cell.angle_beta   90.00
_cell.angle_gamma   90.00
#
_symmetry.space_group_name_H-M   'P 1'
#
loop_
_entity.id
_entity.type
_entity.pdbx_description
1 polymer ?
#
loop_
_entity_poly.entity_id
_entity_poly.type
_entity_poly.pdbx_seq_one_letter_code
_entity_poly.pdbx_strand_id
1 'polypeptide(L)'
;YINNYRPQSPNLIFSYPWSPTATPPSSYKDFSITQLFYTTNRYHDLLYSFGFNEAAGNFQVNNGNKGGKGNDFAIVNAQDGSGTNNANFATPPDGSPGRMRMYNWTTARPNRDGCLEAGIVIHEYTHG
;
A
#
# COMPACT_ATOMS: atom_id res chain seq x y z
N TYR A 1 -10.36 -3.22 -7.79
CA TYR A 1 -9.45 -3.66 -6.71
C TYR A 1 -9.70 -5.11 -6.30
N ILE A 2 -10.94 -5.58 -6.10
CA ILE A 2 -11.24 -6.96 -5.64
C ILE A 2 -10.61 -8.04 -6.54
N ASN A 3 -10.84 -7.93 -7.85
CA ASN A 3 -10.36 -8.90 -8.85
C ASN A 3 -9.01 -8.51 -9.48
N ASN A 4 -8.32 -7.51 -8.91
CA ASN A 4 -7.01 -7.11 -9.42
C ASN A 4 -5.97 -8.18 -9.05
N TYR A 5 -4.95 -8.30 -9.91
CA TYR A 5 -3.83 -9.20 -9.69
C TYR A 5 -3.13 -8.91 -8.35
N ARG A 6 -2.78 -9.97 -7.62
CA ARG A 6 -1.86 -9.97 -6.49
C ARG A 6 -1.15 -11.32 -6.45
N PRO A 7 0.13 -11.38 -6.09
CA PRO A 7 0.85 -12.65 -6.06
C PRO A 7 0.27 -13.56 -4.98
N GLN A 8 0.22 -14.87 -5.26
CA GLN A 8 -0.27 -15.89 -4.33
C GLN A 8 0.84 -16.91 -4.09
N SER A 9 1.05 -17.28 -2.82
CA SER A 9 2.04 -18.26 -2.40
C SER A 9 1.38 -19.24 -1.43
N PRO A 10 1.12 -20.51 -1.82
CA PRO A 10 0.48 -21.49 -0.95
C PRO A 10 1.22 -21.73 0.37
N ASN A 11 2.55 -21.63 0.34
CA ASN A 11 3.41 -21.80 1.51
C ASN A 11 3.68 -20.48 2.26
N LEU A 12 2.98 -19.40 1.89
CA LEU A 12 3.15 -18.05 2.46
C LEU A 12 4.57 -17.48 2.33
N ILE A 13 5.30 -17.92 1.30
CA ILE A 13 6.63 -17.41 0.96
C ILE A 13 6.46 -16.31 -0.10
N PHE A 14 6.50 -15.05 0.33
CA PHE A 14 6.40 -13.87 -0.54
C PHE A 14 7.79 -13.29 -0.82
N SER A 15 8.62 -14.08 -1.49
CA SER A 15 9.98 -13.70 -1.89
C SER A 15 10.08 -13.67 -3.41
N TYR A 16 10.23 -12.48 -3.99
CA TYR A 16 10.25 -12.27 -5.43
C TYR A 16 11.55 -11.57 -5.86
N PRO A 17 12.12 -11.91 -7.01
CA PRO A 17 13.35 -11.31 -7.48
C PRO A 17 13.16 -9.83 -7.82
N TRP A 18 14.15 -9.01 -7.48
CA TRP A 18 14.21 -7.60 -7.84
C TRP A 18 15.66 -7.12 -7.97
N SER A 19 15.88 -6.13 -8.83
CA SER A 19 17.15 -5.39 -8.90
C SER A 19 16.91 -3.92 -9.23
N PRO A 20 17.82 -3.01 -8.85
CA PRO A 20 17.72 -1.58 -9.19
C PRO A 20 17.73 -1.29 -10.70
N THR A 21 18.19 -2.23 -11.52
CA THR A 21 18.27 -2.10 -12.98
C THR A 21 17.12 -2.81 -13.69
N ALA A 22 16.22 -3.48 -12.97
CA ALA A 22 15.10 -4.20 -13.57
C ALA A 22 14.16 -3.23 -14.31
N THR A 23 13.74 -3.63 -15.51
CA THR A 23 12.89 -2.82 -16.39
C THR A 23 12.15 -3.73 -17.36
N PRO A 24 10.89 -3.43 -17.74
CA PRO A 24 10.04 -2.34 -17.22
C PRO A 24 9.57 -2.62 -15.77
N PRO A 25 9.00 -1.62 -15.05
CA PRO A 25 8.50 -1.84 -13.69
C PRO A 25 7.54 -3.03 -13.51
N SER A 26 6.74 -3.31 -14.54
CA SER A 26 5.83 -4.45 -14.56
C SER A 26 6.52 -5.81 -14.49
N SER A 27 7.82 -5.90 -14.82
CA SER A 27 8.61 -7.14 -14.72
C SER A 27 8.83 -7.62 -13.28
N TYR A 28 8.70 -6.73 -12.29
CA TYR A 28 8.87 -7.02 -10.86
C TYR A 28 7.64 -6.64 -10.02
N LYS A 29 6.44 -6.63 -10.63
CA LYS A 29 5.18 -6.24 -9.97
C LYS A 29 4.89 -7.07 -8.71
N ASP A 30 5.30 -8.33 -8.64
CA ASP A 30 5.06 -9.20 -7.48
C ASP A 30 5.86 -8.73 -6.26
N PHE A 31 7.12 -8.33 -6.49
CA PHE A 31 7.97 -7.70 -5.48
C PHE A 31 7.39 -6.35 -5.06
N SER A 32 6.97 -5.52 -6.02
CA SER A 32 6.34 -4.21 -5.77
C SER A 32 5.09 -4.29 -4.89
N ILE A 33 4.14 -5.18 -5.24
CA ILE A 33 2.92 -5.42 -4.46
C ILE A 33 3.25 -5.90 -3.05
N THR A 34 4.22 -6.82 -2.92
CA THR A 34 4.65 -7.36 -1.62
C THR A 34 5.30 -6.27 -0.76
N GLN A 35 6.16 -5.44 -1.34
CA GLN A 35 6.84 -4.34 -0.63
C GLN A 35 5.84 -3.27 -0.17
N LEU A 36 4.89 -2.88 -1.03
CA LEU A 36 3.83 -1.95 -0.67
C LEU A 36 2.99 -2.50 0.49
N PHE A 37 2.54 -3.75 0.37
CA PHE A 37 1.80 -4.43 1.43
C PHE A 37 2.59 -4.47 2.76
N TYR A 38 3.87 -4.84 2.71
CA TYR A 38 4.73 -4.89 3.91
C TYR A 38 4.82 -3.53 4.59
N THR A 39 5.19 -2.47 3.85
CA THR A 39 5.38 -1.14 4.42
C THR A 39 4.08 -0.59 5.01
N THR A 40 2.97 -0.72 4.29
CA THR A 40 1.65 -0.29 4.75
C THR A 40 1.24 -0.99 6.05
N ASN A 41 1.39 -2.32 6.13
CA ASN A 41 0.97 -3.06 7.34
C ASN A 41 1.91 -2.80 8.52
N ARG A 42 3.22 -2.66 8.30
CA ARG A 42 4.15 -2.29 9.38
C ARG A 42 3.86 -0.89 9.93
N TYR A 43 3.47 0.03 9.06
CA TYR A 43 3.10 1.38 9.49
C TYR A 43 1.75 1.41 10.21
N HIS A 44 0.77 0.62 9.76
CA HIS A 44 -0.46 0.39 10.51
C HIS A 44 -0.18 -0.09 11.94
N ASP A 45 0.64 -1.13 12.11
CA ASP A 45 0.97 -1.67 13.44
C ASP A 45 1.70 -0.63 14.33
N LEU A 46 2.60 0.16 13.72
CA LEU A 46 3.31 1.23 14.42
C LEU A 46 2.34 2.32 14.89
N LEU A 47 1.46 2.81 14.01
CA LEU A 47 0.44 3.80 14.35
C LEU A 47 -0.53 3.28 15.42
N TYR A 48 -0.88 2.00 15.35
CA TYR A 48 -1.69 1.34 16.38
C TYR A 48 -1.02 1.41 17.75
N SER A 49 0.30 1.16 17.82
CA SER A 49 1.08 1.27 19.06
C SER A 49 1.13 2.70 19.61
N PHE A 50 0.93 3.70 18.75
CA PHE A 50 0.81 5.12 19.11
C PHE A 50 -0.63 5.58 19.35
N GLY A 51 -1.62 4.66 19.29
CA GLY A 51 -3.00 4.94 19.65
C GLY A 51 -3.94 5.21 18.48
N PHE A 52 -3.48 5.11 17.22
CA PHE A 52 -4.38 5.07 16.07
C PHE A 52 -5.02 3.68 15.95
N ASN A 53 -6.01 3.44 16.81
CA ASN A 53 -6.72 2.19 16.97
C ASN A 53 -8.14 2.28 16.39
N GLU A 54 -8.95 1.25 16.66
CA GLU A 54 -10.31 1.11 16.12
C GLU A 54 -11.21 2.30 16.46
N ALA A 55 -11.23 2.71 17.73
CA ALA A 55 -12.04 3.85 18.16
C ALA A 55 -11.51 5.20 17.64
N ALA A 56 -10.23 5.27 17.26
CA ALA A 56 -9.61 6.44 16.65
C ALA A 56 -9.78 6.50 15.12
N GLY A 57 -10.45 5.51 14.51
CA GLY A 57 -10.74 5.48 13.07
C GLY A 57 -9.60 4.95 12.21
N ASN A 58 -8.88 3.94 12.69
CA ASN A 58 -7.86 3.27 11.87
C ASN A 58 -8.47 2.42 10.74
N PHE A 59 -7.68 2.14 9.70
CA PHE A 59 -8.13 1.40 8.52
C PHE A 59 -8.08 -0.11 8.72
N GLN A 60 -9.22 -0.77 8.91
CA GLN A 60 -9.27 -2.21 9.11
C GLN A 60 -10.63 -2.83 8.79
N VAL A 61 -10.60 -4.09 8.33
CA VAL A 61 -11.84 -4.80 7.98
C VAL A 61 -12.68 -5.11 9.21
N ASN A 62 -12.05 -5.57 10.30
CA ASN A 62 -12.76 -6.07 11.48
C ASN A 62 -12.20 -5.46 12.76
N ASN A 63 -13.07 -4.82 13.54
CA ASN A 63 -12.72 -4.09 14.76
C ASN A 63 -12.78 -4.91 16.03
N GLY A 64 -13.21 -6.18 15.98
CA GLY A 64 -13.23 -7.06 17.16
C GLY A 64 -13.98 -6.47 18.36
N ASN A 65 -15.03 -5.67 18.12
CA ASN A 65 -15.80 -4.93 19.11
C ASN A 65 -15.03 -3.86 19.91
N LYS A 66 -13.92 -3.33 19.38
CA LYS A 66 -13.11 -2.29 20.05
C LYS A 66 -13.51 -0.83 19.72
N GLY A 67 -14.62 -0.63 19.00
CA GLY A 67 -15.10 0.70 18.58
C GLY A 67 -14.87 0.99 17.09
N GLY A 68 -15.17 2.22 16.68
CA GLY A 68 -15.07 2.67 15.28
C GLY A 68 -16.01 1.97 14.31
N LYS A 69 -15.79 2.18 13.00
CA LYS A 69 -16.51 1.52 11.91
C LYS A 69 -15.52 0.76 11.01
N GLY A 70 -15.54 -0.56 11.08
CA GLY A 70 -14.69 -1.39 10.20
C GLY A 70 -15.16 -1.43 8.74
N ASN A 71 -14.65 -2.42 8.00
CA ASN A 71 -14.76 -2.56 6.53
C ASN A 71 -14.08 -1.44 5.74
N ASP A 72 -13.06 -0.82 6.32
CA ASP A 72 -12.39 0.36 5.76
C ASP A 72 -10.88 0.20 5.58
N PHE A 73 -10.42 -1.03 5.38
CA PHE A 73 -9.03 -1.30 5.01
C PHE A 73 -8.51 -0.38 3.90
N ALA A 74 -7.23 -0.01 3.97
CA ALA A 74 -6.60 0.75 2.91
C ALA A 74 -6.46 -0.09 1.63
N ILE A 75 -7.10 0.32 0.54
CA ILE A 75 -6.88 -0.21 -0.79
C ILE A 75 -5.55 0.38 -1.30
N VAL A 76 -4.52 -0.46 -1.44
CA VAL A 76 -3.19 -0.04 -1.91
C VAL A 76 -2.90 -0.55 -3.32
N ASN A 77 -2.90 0.37 -4.29
CA ASN A 77 -2.63 0.04 -5.70
C ASN A 77 -1.14 0.27 -6.02
N ALA A 78 -0.42 -0.82 -6.29
CA ALA A 78 0.97 -0.76 -6.78
C ALA A 78 1.01 -0.45 -8.27
N GLN A 79 1.99 0.36 -8.69
CA GLN A 79 2.24 0.74 -10.09
C GLN A 79 0.96 1.17 -10.84
N ASP A 80 0.10 1.94 -10.17
CA ASP A 80 -1.20 2.34 -10.69
C ASP A 80 -1.04 3.17 -11.98
N GLY A 81 -1.72 2.75 -13.04
CA GLY A 81 -1.58 3.32 -14.38
C GLY A 81 -2.29 4.65 -14.59
N SER A 82 -2.98 5.20 -13.58
CA SER A 82 -3.69 6.48 -13.68
C SER A 82 -2.76 7.70 -13.60
N GLY A 83 -1.48 7.52 -13.30
CA GLY A 83 -0.49 8.60 -13.20
C GLY A 83 0.97 8.15 -13.25
N THR A 84 1.87 9.12 -13.22
CA THR A 84 3.33 8.93 -13.05
C THR A 84 3.89 10.08 -12.20
N ASN A 85 5.08 9.91 -11.63
CA ASN A 85 5.82 10.94 -10.88
C ASN A 85 5.06 11.56 -9.70
N ASN A 86 4.22 10.76 -9.04
CA ASN A 86 3.44 11.18 -7.88
C ASN A 86 2.93 9.96 -7.10
N ALA A 87 2.15 10.19 -6.06
CA ALA A 87 1.23 9.24 -5.46
C ALA A 87 0.00 10.01 -4.95
N ASN A 88 -0.95 9.33 -4.33
CA ASN A 88 -2.04 9.98 -3.56
C ASN A 88 -2.74 8.98 -2.66
N PHE A 89 -3.39 9.52 -1.64
CA PHE A 89 -4.31 8.81 -0.76
C PHE A 89 -5.66 9.54 -0.67
N ALA A 90 -6.75 8.78 -0.73
CA ALA A 90 -8.09 9.29 -0.44
C ALA A 90 -8.56 8.79 0.93
N THR A 91 -8.97 9.72 1.79
CA THR A 91 -9.40 9.48 3.17
C THR A 91 -10.89 9.81 3.33
N PRO A 92 -11.81 8.92 2.91
CA PRO A 92 -13.22 9.08 3.27
C PRO A 92 -13.41 8.89 4.79
N PRO A 93 -14.57 9.26 5.35
CA PRO A 93 -14.86 9.02 6.77
C PRO A 93 -14.79 7.53 7.15
N ASP A 94 -14.46 7.28 8.42
CA ASP A 94 -14.44 5.96 9.10
C ASP A 94 -15.58 5.02 8.64
N GLY A 95 -15.24 3.77 8.34
CA GLY A 95 -16.15 2.79 7.73
C GLY A 95 -16.20 2.81 6.21
N SER A 96 -15.39 3.65 5.56
CA SER A 96 -15.18 3.64 4.11
C SER A 96 -13.70 3.42 3.78
N PRO A 97 -13.36 2.49 2.87
CA PRO A 97 -11.96 2.19 2.54
C PRO A 97 -11.17 3.42 2.10
N GLY A 98 -10.03 3.67 2.77
CA GLY A 98 -8.99 4.53 2.24
C GLY A 98 -8.44 3.99 0.93
N ARG A 99 -7.94 4.87 0.03
CA ARG A 99 -7.40 4.42 -1.26
C ARG A 99 -6.08 5.10 -1.60
N MET A 100 -5.01 4.32 -1.52
CA MET A 100 -3.66 4.70 -1.92
C MET A 100 -3.40 4.28 -3.38
N ARG A 101 -2.83 5.19 -4.17
CA ARG A 101 -2.35 4.92 -5.52
C ARG A 101 -0.89 5.30 -5.65
N MET A 102 -0.03 4.31 -5.79
CA MET A 102 1.41 4.49 -5.97
C MET A 102 1.76 4.45 -7.45
N TYR A 103 2.56 5.40 -7.93
CA TYR A 103 2.91 5.48 -9.36
C TYR A 103 4.38 5.16 -9.64
N ASN A 104 4.66 4.88 -10.91
CA ASN A 104 6.02 4.83 -11.43
C ASN A 104 6.56 6.25 -11.68
N TRP A 105 7.85 6.43 -11.44
CA TRP A 105 8.60 7.65 -11.71
C TRP A 105 9.41 7.50 -13.01
N THR A 106 9.18 8.40 -13.95
CA THR A 106 9.79 8.43 -15.29
C THR A 106 10.93 9.45 -15.41
N THR A 107 11.35 10.04 -14.29
CA THR A 107 12.45 11.02 -14.20
C THR A 107 13.84 10.40 -14.15
N ALA A 108 13.95 9.07 -14.10
CA ALA A 108 15.20 8.32 -14.09
C ALA A 108 15.17 7.16 -15.12
N ARG A 109 16.35 6.63 -15.47
CA ARG A 109 16.50 5.45 -16.34
C ARG A 109 17.28 4.35 -15.61
N PRO A 110 16.70 3.15 -15.41
CA PRO A 110 15.31 2.80 -15.67
C PRO A 110 14.33 3.59 -14.78
N ASN A 111 13.04 3.57 -15.15
CA ASN A 111 11.98 4.15 -14.33
C ASN A 111 12.03 3.55 -12.91
N ARG A 112 11.75 4.38 -11.90
CA ARG A 112 11.72 3.95 -10.49
C ARG A 112 10.30 3.67 -10.06
N ASP A 113 10.11 2.66 -9.22
CA ASP A 113 8.80 2.30 -8.68
C ASP A 113 8.61 2.97 -7.31
N GLY A 114 7.60 3.84 -7.20
CA GLY A 114 7.29 4.54 -5.96
C GLY A 114 6.91 3.60 -4.80
N CYS A 115 6.46 2.38 -5.08
CA CYS A 115 6.15 1.38 -4.07
C CYS A 115 7.38 0.94 -3.26
N LEU A 116 8.59 1.14 -3.81
CA LEU A 116 9.85 0.76 -3.19
C LEU A 116 10.46 1.89 -2.35
N GLU A 117 9.87 3.08 -2.39
CA GLU A 117 10.28 4.21 -1.57
C GLU A 117 9.36 4.33 -0.36
N ALA A 118 9.80 3.79 0.78
CA ALA A 118 9.00 3.76 2.00
C ALA A 118 8.51 5.15 2.45
N GLY A 119 9.29 6.20 2.19
CA GLY A 119 8.91 7.59 2.48
C GLY A 119 7.62 8.02 1.77
N ILE A 120 7.44 7.66 0.51
CA ILE A 120 6.21 7.98 -0.25
C ILE A 120 5.04 7.16 0.33
N VAL A 121 5.23 5.86 0.57
CA VAL A 121 4.16 5.02 1.14
C VAL A 121 3.69 5.54 2.51
N ILE A 122 4.64 5.91 3.37
CA ILE A 122 4.36 6.48 4.70
C ILE A 122 3.68 7.85 4.57
N HIS A 123 4.16 8.71 3.67
CA HIS A 123 3.56 10.01 3.38
C HIS A 123 2.08 9.86 3.01
N GLU A 124 1.79 9.00 2.03
CA GLU A 124 0.43 8.76 1.57
C GLU A 124 -0.44 8.16 2.66
N TYR A 125 0.06 7.18 3.41
CA TYR A 125 -0.74 6.59 4.50
C TYR A 125 -1.03 7.59 5.61
N THR A 126 -0.15 8.58 5.83
CA THR A 126 -0.32 9.65 6.84
C THR A 126 -1.35 10.72 6.43
N HIS A 127 -1.76 10.77 5.16
CA HIS A 127 -2.97 11.53 4.78
C HIS A 127 -4.26 10.88 5.29
N GLY A 128 -4.21 9.58 5.58
CA GLY A 128 -5.27 8.84 6.26
C GLY A 128 -5.35 9.21 7.72
#